data_AF-A0A9D5NYP2-F1
#
_entry.id   AF-A0A9D5NYP2-F1
#
_cell.length_a   1.000
_cell.length_b   1.000
_cell.length_c   1.000
_cell.angle_alpha   90.00
_cell.angle_beta   90.00
_cell.angle_gamma   90.00
#
_symmetry.space_group_name_H-M   'P 1'
#
loop_
_entity.id
_entity.type
_entity.pdbx_description
1 polymer ?
#
loop_
_entity_poly.entity_id
_entity_poly.type
_entity_poly.pdbx_seq_one_letter_code
_entity_poly.pdbx_strand_id
1 'polypeptide(L)'
;MNSRAYIIIGVVACLLLFASCGQQYKAEQTAKAFVEDNMEQPEKITDRDFADIGTTRHISDSLITVMRQRGAEGFKKNIKYGEIPQGDLFFLRLQYVKNGDTLSNTFYLDEELASIVAFK
;
A
#
# COMPACT_ATOMS: atom_id res chain seq x y z
N MET A 1 15.44 -39.89 9.34
CA MET A 1 14.75 -38.62 8.98
C MET A 1 13.60 -38.96 8.05
N ASN A 2 12.38 -38.59 8.43
CA ASN A 2 11.15 -39.17 7.87
C ASN A 2 10.75 -38.41 6.59
N SER A 3 10.66 -39.06 5.43
CA SER A 3 10.26 -38.44 4.15
C SER A 3 8.95 -37.65 4.21
N ARG A 4 8.06 -38.01 5.14
CA ARG A 4 6.83 -37.27 5.45
C ARG A 4 7.07 -35.85 5.96
N ALA A 5 8.13 -35.64 6.75
CA ALA A 5 8.49 -34.32 7.29
C ALA A 5 8.96 -33.38 6.17
N TYR A 6 9.70 -33.88 5.18
CA TYR A 6 10.14 -33.07 4.03
C TYR A 6 8.98 -32.62 3.14
N ILE A 7 7.99 -33.49 2.92
CA ILE A 7 6.77 -33.14 2.17
C ILE A 7 6.00 -32.05 2.91
N ILE A 8 5.81 -32.17 4.23
CA ILE A 8 5.10 -31.17 5.03
C ILE A 8 5.85 -29.83 5.02
N ILE A 9 7.18 -29.83 5.22
CA ILE A 9 7.99 -28.60 5.18
C ILE A 9 7.91 -27.94 3.81
N GLY A 10 7.97 -28.71 2.72
CA GLY A 10 7.84 -28.18 1.36
C GLY A 10 6.48 -27.53 1.10
N VAL A 11 5.38 -28.16 1.54
CA VAL A 11 4.02 -27.62 1.38
C VAL A 11 3.83 -26.34 2.20
N VAL A 12 4.30 -26.31 3.45
CA VAL A 12 4.19 -25.12 4.32
C VAL A 12 5.03 -23.96 3.76
N ALA A 13 6.25 -24.22 3.28
CA ALA A 13 7.09 -23.19 2.68
C ALA A 13 6.42 -22.56 1.44
N CYS A 14 5.83 -23.37 0.57
CA CYS A 14 5.08 -22.86 -0.58
C CYS A 14 3.89 -21.98 -0.16
N LEU A 15 3.10 -22.40 0.83
CA LEU A 15 1.95 -21.62 1.31
C LEU A 15 2.36 -20.24 1.86
N LEU A 16 3.48 -20.15 2.57
CA LEU A 16 4.01 -18.88 3.08
C LEU A 16 4.48 -17.94 1.97
N LEU A 17 5.09 -18.48 0.91
CA LEU A 17 5.50 -17.68 -0.25
C LEU A 17 4.29 -17.10 -1.00
N PHE A 18 3.21 -17.88 -1.16
CA PHE A 18 1.98 -17.39 -1.79
C PHE A 18 1.26 -16.32 -0.96
N ALA A 19 1.35 -16.39 0.37
CA ALA A 19 0.76 -15.37 1.25
C ALA A 19 1.41 -13.99 1.05
N SER A 20 2.75 -13.94 0.97
CA SER A 20 3.49 -12.67 0.77
C SER A 20 3.17 -12.03 -0.58
N CYS A 21 3.25 -12.79 -1.67
CA CYS A 21 2.91 -12.27 -3.01
C CYS A 21 1.43 -11.84 -3.11
N GLY A 22 0.52 -12.53 -2.42
CA GLY A 22 -0.90 -12.16 -2.37
C GLY A 22 -1.13 -10.83 -1.66
N GLN A 23 -0.43 -10.57 -0.56
CA GLN A 23 -0.49 -9.28 0.15
C GLN A 23 0.06 -8.14 -0.71
N GLN A 24 1.24 -8.33 -1.33
CA GLN A 24 1.82 -7.36 -2.25
C GLN A 24 0.82 -6.99 -3.36
N TYR A 25 0.31 -7.99 -4.05
CA TYR A 25 -0.64 -7.78 -5.15
C TYR A 25 -1.89 -7.01 -4.69
N LYS A 26 -2.48 -7.39 -3.54
CA LYS A 26 -3.67 -6.71 -3.02
C LYS A 26 -3.39 -5.26 -2.66
N ALA A 27 -2.26 -4.98 -2.00
CA ALA A 27 -1.88 -3.61 -1.65
C ALA A 27 -1.64 -2.74 -2.90
N GLU A 28 -0.97 -3.27 -3.93
CA GLU A 28 -0.77 -2.56 -5.19
C GLU A 28 -2.09 -2.26 -5.90
N GLN A 29 -3.02 -3.21 -5.95
CA GLN A 29 -4.35 -2.97 -6.53
C GLN A 29 -5.10 -1.87 -5.77
N THR A 30 -5.09 -1.91 -4.43
CA THR A 30 -5.76 -0.90 -3.60
C THR A 30 -5.14 0.48 -3.78
N ALA A 31 -3.81 0.58 -3.80
CA ALA A 31 -3.11 1.84 -4.03
C ALA A 31 -3.34 2.37 -5.45
N LYS A 32 -3.34 1.49 -6.46
CA LYS A 32 -3.61 1.86 -7.86
C LYS A 32 -5.02 2.43 -8.01
N ALA A 33 -6.03 1.74 -7.49
CA ALA A 33 -7.41 2.23 -7.51
C ALA A 33 -7.53 3.57 -6.80
N PHE A 34 -6.88 3.72 -5.64
CA PHE A 34 -6.86 4.99 -4.91
C PHE A 34 -6.24 6.12 -5.73
N VAL A 35 -5.13 5.88 -6.43
CA VAL A 35 -4.50 6.88 -7.31
C VAL A 35 -5.42 7.23 -8.49
N GLU A 36 -6.02 6.24 -9.14
CA GLU A 36 -6.92 6.47 -10.28
C GLU A 36 -8.17 7.28 -9.89
N ASP A 37 -8.73 7.02 -8.71
CA ASP A 37 -9.91 7.71 -8.21
C ASP A 37 -9.60 9.13 -7.70
N ASN A 38 -8.41 9.35 -7.14
CA ASN A 38 -8.12 10.57 -6.38
C ASN A 38 -7.05 11.49 -6.99
N MET A 39 -6.23 11.01 -7.93
CA MET A 39 -5.24 11.86 -8.60
C MET A 39 -5.91 12.79 -9.63
N GLU A 40 -5.40 14.00 -9.73
CA GLU A 40 -5.71 14.94 -10.79
C GLU A 40 -4.84 14.61 -12.01
N GLN A 41 -5.51 14.39 -13.15
CA GLN A 41 -4.89 14.01 -14.42
C GLN A 41 -4.10 12.68 -14.32
N PRO A 42 -4.74 11.57 -13.92
CA PRO A 42 -4.09 10.26 -13.76
C PRO A 42 -3.52 9.70 -15.08
N GLU A 43 -3.97 10.20 -16.23
CA GLU A 43 -3.44 9.86 -17.55
C GLU A 43 -2.03 10.43 -17.82
N LYS A 44 -1.57 11.39 -17.00
CA LYS A 44 -0.26 12.04 -17.18
C LYS A 44 0.87 11.40 -16.38
N ILE A 45 0.59 10.33 -15.63
CA ILE A 45 1.62 9.61 -14.89
C ILE A 45 2.11 8.39 -15.67
N THR A 46 3.43 8.22 -15.71
CA THR A 46 4.10 7.07 -16.35
C THR A 46 5.03 6.38 -15.35
N ASP A 47 5.62 5.25 -15.76
CA ASP A 47 6.71 4.57 -15.03
C ASP A 47 6.35 4.28 -13.56
N ARG A 48 5.17 3.71 -13.36
CA ARG A 48 4.65 3.33 -12.04
C ARG A 48 5.45 2.12 -11.52
N ASP A 49 6.14 2.31 -10.40
CA ASP A 49 6.92 1.28 -9.73
C ASP A 49 6.53 1.18 -8.25
N PHE A 50 6.15 -0.01 -7.81
CA PHE A 50 5.77 -0.27 -6.43
C PHE A 50 6.91 -0.95 -5.69
N ALA A 51 7.24 -0.42 -4.52
CA ALA A 51 8.16 -1.08 -3.60
C ALA A 51 7.48 -2.27 -2.91
N ASP A 52 8.29 -3.11 -2.26
CA ASP A 52 7.78 -4.17 -1.39
C ASP A 52 6.93 -3.60 -0.25
N ILE A 53 5.82 -4.26 0.05
CA ILE A 53 4.94 -3.96 1.15
C ILE A 53 5.66 -4.16 2.48
N GLY A 54 5.50 -3.18 3.38
CA GLY A 54 6.00 -3.26 4.74
C GLY A 54 4.90 -3.12 5.77
N THR A 55 5.21 -3.43 7.02
CA THR A 55 4.35 -3.16 8.18
C THR A 55 4.94 -2.04 9.01
N THR A 56 4.09 -1.17 9.53
CA THR A 56 4.48 -0.11 10.46
C THR A 56 3.58 -0.15 11.68
N ARG A 57 4.21 0.01 12.85
CA ARG A 57 3.50 0.12 14.11
C ARG A 57 3.39 1.58 14.49
N HIS A 58 2.29 1.95 15.15
CA HIS A 58 2.17 3.20 15.91
C HIS A 58 2.18 4.48 15.05
N ILE A 59 1.37 4.52 13.99
CA ILE A 59 1.00 5.81 13.41
C ILE A 59 -0.12 6.39 14.27
N SER A 60 0.13 7.54 14.91
CA SER A 60 -0.87 8.21 15.72
C SER A 60 -1.99 8.82 14.88
N ASP A 61 -3.18 8.91 15.47
CA ASP A 61 -4.35 9.58 14.87
C ASP A 61 -4.03 11.03 14.47
N SER A 62 -3.18 11.71 15.23
CA SER A 62 -2.71 13.06 14.91
C SER A 62 -1.89 13.09 13.62
N LEU A 63 -1.01 12.11 13.41
CA LEU A 63 -0.20 12.02 12.20
C LEU A 63 -1.05 11.63 11.00
N ILE A 64 -2.01 10.71 11.16
CA ILE A 64 -3.01 10.38 10.14
C ILE A 64 -3.79 11.63 9.73
N THR A 65 -4.27 12.40 10.71
CA THR A 65 -5.03 13.64 10.47
C THR A 65 -4.20 14.63 9.66
N VAL A 66 -2.92 14.82 10.02
CA VAL A 66 -2.01 15.71 9.28
C VAL A 66 -1.81 15.21 7.84
N MET A 67 -1.62 13.91 7.64
CA MET A 67 -1.50 13.32 6.29
C MET A 67 -2.76 13.55 5.45
N ARG A 68 -3.95 13.32 6.02
CA ARG A 68 -5.23 13.55 5.33
C ARG A 68 -5.45 15.03 4.97
N GLN A 69 -5.03 15.95 5.83
CA GLN A 69 -5.17 17.38 5.60
C GLN A 69 -4.19 17.92 4.55
N ARG A 70 -2.95 17.43 4.56
CA ARG A 70 -1.92 17.84 3.60
C ARG A 70 -2.15 17.20 2.23
N GLY A 71 -2.55 15.93 2.21
CA GLY A 71 -2.55 15.11 1.00
C GLY A 71 -1.17 15.07 0.35
N ALA A 72 -1.14 14.87 -0.96
CA ALA A 72 0.04 15.10 -1.77
C ALA A 72 -0.33 15.94 -2.99
N GLU A 73 0.69 16.57 -3.59
CA GLU A 73 0.49 17.40 -4.78
C GLU A 73 -0.11 16.58 -5.94
N GLY A 74 -1.05 17.20 -6.66
CA GLY A 74 -1.72 16.56 -7.78
C GLY A 74 -2.79 15.53 -7.37
N PHE A 75 -3.21 15.50 -6.11
CA PHE A 75 -4.40 14.77 -5.66
C PHE A 75 -5.54 15.74 -5.30
N LYS A 76 -6.77 15.26 -5.44
CA LYS A 76 -7.98 15.99 -5.04
C LYS A 76 -7.98 16.27 -3.54
N LYS A 77 -8.67 17.33 -3.10
CA LYS A 77 -8.74 17.70 -1.67
C LYS A 77 -9.78 16.91 -0.86
N ASN A 78 -10.86 16.45 -1.51
CA ASN A 78 -11.98 15.77 -0.83
C ASN A 78 -11.88 14.25 -0.98
N ILE A 79 -10.77 13.68 -0.50
CA ILE A 79 -10.53 12.24 -0.58
C ILE A 79 -11.28 11.52 0.54
N LYS A 80 -11.87 10.37 0.21
CA LYS A 80 -12.41 9.43 1.19
C LYS A 80 -11.32 8.47 1.62
N TYR A 81 -11.16 8.31 2.93
CA TYR A 81 -10.19 7.40 3.54
C TYR A 81 -10.91 6.27 4.26
N GLY A 82 -10.20 5.17 4.48
CA GLY A 82 -10.62 4.13 5.40
C GLY A 82 -10.70 4.62 6.84
N GLU A 83 -11.34 3.82 7.70
CA GLU A 83 -11.33 4.06 9.14
C GLU A 83 -9.90 3.99 9.70
N ILE A 84 -9.67 4.67 10.83
CA ILE A 84 -8.39 4.58 11.53
C ILE A 84 -8.40 3.30 12.36
N PRO A 85 -7.60 2.27 12.03
CA PRO A 85 -7.62 1.02 12.77
C PRO A 85 -6.88 1.18 14.10
N GLN A 86 -7.30 0.40 15.09
CA GLN A 86 -6.57 0.23 16.35
C GLN A 86 -5.53 -0.88 16.18
N GLY A 87 -4.47 -0.63 15.40
CA GLY A 87 -3.55 -1.70 15.05
C GLY A 87 -2.34 -1.28 14.23
N ASP A 88 -1.65 -2.28 13.71
CA ASP A 88 -0.54 -2.08 12.78
C ASP A 88 -1.11 -1.70 11.41
N LEU A 89 -0.36 -0.91 10.66
CA LEU A 89 -0.71 -0.54 9.28
C LEU A 89 0.26 -1.19 8.33
N PHE A 90 -0.21 -1.53 7.14
CA PHE A 90 0.69 -1.79 6.03
C PHE A 90 1.06 -0.48 5.36
N PHE A 91 2.25 -0.42 4.77
CA PHE A 91 2.62 0.68 3.90
C PHE A 91 3.18 0.17 2.58
N LEU A 92 2.89 0.93 1.53
CA LEU A 92 3.34 0.67 0.18
C LEU A 92 3.81 1.97 -0.45
N ARG A 93 5.01 1.98 -1.02
CA ARG A 93 5.53 3.14 -1.75
C ARG A 93 5.28 2.95 -3.24
N LEU A 94 4.75 3.98 -3.88
CA LEU A 94 4.67 4.11 -5.32
C LEU A 94 5.65 5.19 -5.77
N GLN A 95 6.42 4.92 -6.80
CA GLN A 95 7.18 5.89 -7.57
C GLN A 95 6.55 6.02 -8.97
N TYR A 96 6.52 7.23 -9.52
CA TYR A 96 6.00 7.49 -10.86
C TYR A 96 6.62 8.77 -11.44
N VAL A 97 6.53 8.92 -12.75
CA VAL A 97 6.94 10.15 -13.44
C VAL A 97 5.71 10.99 -13.76
N LYS A 98 5.76 12.29 -13.46
CA LYS A 98 4.72 13.27 -13.84
C LYS A 98 5.40 14.54 -14.34
N ASN A 99 5.04 15.00 -15.54
CA ASN A 99 5.64 16.18 -16.18
C ASN A 99 7.19 16.15 -16.27
N GLY A 100 7.80 14.97 -16.33
CA GLY A 100 9.26 14.80 -16.39
C GLY A 100 9.93 14.66 -15.02
N ASP A 101 9.22 14.94 -13.93
CA ASP A 101 9.72 14.78 -12.56
C ASP A 101 9.37 13.40 -12.00
N THR A 102 10.32 12.82 -11.27
CA THR A 102 10.09 11.59 -10.51
C THR A 102 9.51 11.91 -9.15
N LEU A 103 8.28 11.47 -8.91
CA LEU A 103 7.54 11.66 -7.67
C LEU A 103 7.37 10.33 -6.95
N SER A 104 7.13 10.40 -5.64
CA SER A 104 6.82 9.22 -4.84
C SER A 104 5.79 9.53 -3.78
N ASN A 105 4.87 8.59 -3.58
CA ASN A 105 3.90 8.62 -2.50
C ASN A 105 3.99 7.33 -1.67
N THR A 106 3.81 7.48 -0.35
CA THR A 106 3.70 6.35 0.57
C THR A 106 2.26 6.23 1.04
N PHE A 107 1.62 5.12 0.72
CA PHE A 107 0.26 4.79 1.11
C PHE A 107 0.27 3.93 2.36
N TYR A 108 -0.63 4.22 3.29
CA TYR A 108 -0.85 3.44 4.50
C TYR A 108 -2.20 2.75 4.40
N LEU A 109 -2.20 1.41 4.51
CA LEU A 109 -3.36 0.55 4.32
C LEU A 109 -3.77 -0.09 5.64
N ASP A 110 -5.06 -0.37 5.76
CA ASP A 110 -5.59 -1.21 6.84
C ASP A 110 -5.02 -2.64 6.82
N GLU A 111 -5.25 -3.39 7.89
CA GLU A 111 -4.77 -4.77 8.03
C GLU A 111 -5.33 -5.72 6.96
N GLU A 112 -6.49 -5.37 6.39
CA GLU A 112 -7.14 -6.14 5.33
C GLU A 112 -6.60 -5.78 3.94
N LEU A 113 -5.76 -4.75 3.80
CA LEU A 113 -5.30 -4.17 2.53
C LEU A 113 -6.46 -3.71 1.63
N ALA A 114 -7.60 -3.39 2.22
CA ALA A 114 -8.84 -3.07 1.53
C ALA A 114 -9.03 -1.56 1.33
N SER A 115 -8.45 -0.73 2.21
CA SER A 115 -8.59 0.72 2.13
C SER A 115 -7.30 1.46 2.47
N ILE A 116 -7.17 2.66 1.90
CA ILE A 116 -6.09 3.61 2.25
C ILE A 116 -6.55 4.44 3.45
N VAL A 117 -5.83 4.32 4.57
CA VAL A 117 -6.08 5.06 5.82
C VAL A 117 -5.49 6.46 5.74
N ALA A 118 -4.31 6.60 5.12
CA ALA A 118 -3.60 7.85 4.94
C ALA A 118 -2.54 7.71 3.83
N PHE A 119 -2.03 8.84 3.32
CA PHE A 119 -0.86 8.85 2.45
C PHE A 119 -0.09 10.16 2.57
N LYS A 120 1.14 10.17 2.05
CA LYS A 120 1.99 11.36 1.92
C LYS A 120 2.81 11.29 0.65
#